data_AF-A0A7C0W4D0-F1
#
_entry.id   AF-A0A7C0W4D0-F1
#
_cell.length_a   1.000
_cell.length_b   1.000
_cell.length_c   1.000
_cell.angle_alpha   90.00
_cell.angle_beta   90.00
_cell.angle_gamma   90.00
#
_symmetry.space_group_name_H-M   'P 1'
#
loop_
_entity.id
_entity.type
_entity.pdbx_description
1 polymer ?
#
loop_
_entity_poly.entity_id
_entity_poly.type
_entity_poly.pdbx_seq_one_letter_code
_entity_poly.pdbx_strand_id
1 'polypeptide(L)'
;MSVRTTKLINDPGNIVAEMLEGYAAAYPDIIRFEDGLIVRTTPKATGKVGLVIGNGSGHEPAMIGWVGRGLFDVNVPGQIFTAPGPSKLLTGIIAANRGAGVLVCVSNHAGDVLNAEMAL
;
A
#
# COMPACT_ATOMS: atom_id res chain seq x y z
N MET A 1 32.94 15.69 14.88
CA MET A 1 31.57 16.22 14.70
C MET A 1 30.60 15.10 15.04
N SER A 2 29.76 15.29 16.06
CA SER A 2 28.68 14.32 16.36
C SER A 2 27.68 14.36 15.22
N VAL A 3 27.44 13.24 14.55
CA VAL A 3 26.32 13.11 13.62
C VAL A 3 25.05 13.31 14.44
N ARG A 4 24.31 14.38 14.16
CA ARG A 4 22.99 14.61 14.76
C ARG A 4 22.00 13.80 13.93
N THR A 5 21.70 12.58 14.37
CA THR A 5 20.71 11.73 13.69
C THR A 5 19.32 12.31 13.90
N THR A 6 18.73 12.91 12.86
CA THR A 6 17.39 13.54 12.88
C THR A 6 16.25 12.57 12.53
N LYS A 7 16.56 11.31 12.25
CA LYS A 7 15.59 10.28 11.85
C LYS A 7 15.79 9.02 12.68
N LEU A 8 14.68 8.46 13.18
CA LEU A 8 14.67 7.16 13.84
C LEU A 8 14.52 6.09 12.76
N ILE A 9 15.64 5.64 12.21
CA ILE A 9 15.71 4.62 11.15
C ILE A 9 16.89 3.69 11.43
N ASN A 10 16.78 2.45 10.97
CA ASN A 10 17.90 1.51 10.92
C ASN A 10 18.66 1.70 9.59
N ASP A 11 18.58 0.72 8.69
CA ASP A 11 19.11 0.82 7.33
C ASP A 11 18.14 1.62 6.42
N PRO A 12 18.60 2.68 5.72
CA PRO A 12 17.79 3.41 4.76
C PRO A 12 17.10 2.55 3.69
N GLY A 13 17.70 1.42 3.29
CA GLY A 13 17.12 0.48 2.34
C GLY A 13 15.91 -0.28 2.87
N ASN A 14 15.76 -0.35 4.20
CA ASN A 14 14.72 -1.14 4.86
C ASN A 14 13.60 -0.28 5.45
N ILE A 15 13.67 1.06 5.37
CA ILE A 15 12.71 1.98 6.00
C ILE A 15 11.25 1.57 5.74
N VAL A 16 10.91 1.31 4.47
CA VAL A 16 9.53 0.99 4.09
C VAL A 16 9.13 -0.38 4.63
N ALA A 17 9.98 -1.40 4.50
CA ALA A 17 9.67 -2.74 4.99
C ALA A 17 9.47 -2.76 6.52
N GLU A 18 10.42 -2.23 7.27
CA GLU A 18 10.36 -2.17 8.74
C GLU A 18 9.14 -1.38 9.24
N MET A 19 8.80 -0.27 8.57
CA MET A 19 7.61 0.52 8.89
C MET A 19 6.32 -0.28 8.66
N LEU A 20 6.19 -0.97 7.53
CA LEU A 20 4.99 -1.75 7.20
C LEU A 20 4.84 -2.97 8.11
N GLU A 21 5.95 -3.64 8.43
CA GLU A 21 5.99 -4.74 9.41
C GLU A 21 5.54 -4.25 10.79
N GLY A 22 6.09 -3.13 11.27
CA GLY A 22 5.68 -2.53 12.54
C GLY A 22 4.21 -2.09 12.55
N TYR A 23 3.73 -1.51 11.45
CA TYR A 23 2.33 -1.10 11.32
C TYR A 23 1.37 -2.30 11.35
N ALA A 24 1.69 -3.38 10.64
CA ALA A 24 0.90 -4.62 10.68
C ALA A 24 0.93 -5.29 12.05
N ALA A 25 2.07 -5.29 12.73
CA ALA A 25 2.19 -5.81 14.08
C ALA A 25 1.38 -4.99 15.11
N ALA A 26 1.25 -3.67 14.89
CA ALA A 26 0.48 -2.79 15.76
C ALA A 26 -1.05 -2.90 15.56
N TYR A 27 -1.51 -3.27 14.36
CA TYR A 27 -2.94 -3.34 14.01
C TYR A 27 -3.36 -4.66 13.35
N PRO A 28 -3.06 -5.83 13.96
CA PRO A 28 -3.26 -7.14 13.32
C PRO A 28 -4.74 -7.45 13.02
N ASP A 29 -5.67 -6.87 13.79
CA ASP A 29 -7.11 -7.07 13.60
C ASP A 29 -7.67 -6.28 12.40
N ILE A 30 -6.93 -5.28 11.92
CA ILE A 30 -7.37 -4.37 10.86
C ILE A 30 -6.64 -4.65 9.56
N ILE A 31 -5.32 -4.86 9.62
CA ILE A 31 -4.46 -5.04 8.46
C ILE A 31 -3.46 -6.20 8.61
N ARG A 32 -2.99 -6.70 7.47
CA ARG A 32 -1.89 -7.65 7.31
C ARG A 32 -0.88 -7.07 6.32
N PHE A 33 0.39 -7.37 6.55
CA PHE A 33 1.47 -7.11 5.59
C PHE A 33 1.80 -8.43 4.86
N GLU A 34 1.51 -8.49 3.56
CA GLU A 34 1.76 -9.69 2.74
C GLU A 34 2.30 -9.29 1.36
N ASP A 35 3.38 -9.92 0.90
CA ASP A 35 4.01 -9.67 -0.40
C ASP A 35 4.29 -8.18 -0.71
N GLY A 36 4.65 -7.41 0.32
CA GLY A 36 4.92 -5.98 0.18
C GLY A 36 3.67 -5.10 0.05
N LEU A 37 2.48 -5.64 0.36
CA LEU A 37 1.17 -4.98 0.33
C LEU A 37 0.61 -4.82 1.75
N ILE A 38 -0.20 -3.78 1.96
CA ILE A 38 -1.06 -3.69 3.14
C ILE A 38 -2.46 -4.11 2.74
N VAL A 39 -2.96 -5.17 3.34
CA VAL A 39 -4.26 -5.77 3.02
C VAL A 39 -5.12 -5.80 4.27
N ARG A 40 -6.41 -5.48 4.15
CA ARG A 40 -7.32 -5.58 5.30
C ARG A 40 -7.40 -7.01 5.83
N THR A 41 -7.41 -7.19 7.16
CA THR A 41 -7.42 -8.51 7.81
C THR A 41 -8.68 -9.30 7.51
N THR A 42 -9.85 -8.64 7.60
CA THR A 42 -11.14 -9.28 7.28
C THR A 42 -11.54 -8.93 5.85
N PRO A 43 -11.49 -9.84 4.87
CA PRO A 43 -11.88 -9.57 3.49
C PRO A 43 -13.34 -9.10 3.35
N LYS A 44 -13.65 -8.34 2.29
CA LYS A 44 -15.04 -8.17 1.85
C LYS A 44 -15.63 -9.53 1.43
N ALA A 45 -16.95 -9.66 1.54
CA ALA A 45 -17.68 -10.76 0.96
C ALA A 45 -17.48 -10.83 -0.57
N THR A 46 -17.56 -12.04 -1.13
CA THR A 46 -17.57 -12.28 -2.57
C THR A 46 -18.72 -11.49 -3.24
N GLY A 47 -18.49 -11.03 -4.47
CA GLY A 47 -19.42 -10.20 -5.23
C GLY A 47 -19.42 -8.71 -4.85
N LYS A 48 -18.45 -8.26 -4.04
CA LYS A 48 -18.24 -6.84 -3.74
C LYS A 48 -17.09 -6.27 -4.59
N VAL A 49 -17.19 -4.98 -4.93
CA VAL A 49 -16.12 -4.27 -5.64
C VAL A 49 -14.91 -4.13 -4.72
N GLY A 50 -13.75 -4.57 -5.21
CA GLY A 50 -12.45 -4.37 -4.55
C GLY A 50 -11.99 -2.93 -4.71
N LEU A 51 -11.37 -2.36 -3.68
CA LEU A 51 -10.80 -1.01 -3.70
C LEU A 51 -9.29 -1.11 -3.46
N VAL A 52 -8.50 -0.64 -4.41
CA VAL A 52 -7.04 -0.62 -4.31
C VAL A 52 -6.48 0.76 -4.62
N ILE A 53 -5.39 1.13 -3.95
CA ILE A 53 -4.62 2.34 -4.26
C ILE A 53 -3.12 2.04 -4.18
N GLY A 54 -2.37 2.50 -5.18
CA GLY A 54 -0.91 2.55 -5.13
C GLY A 54 -0.44 3.96 -4.78
N ASN A 55 0.61 4.08 -3.97
CA ASN A 55 1.25 5.37 -3.66
C ASN A 55 2.70 5.18 -3.22
N GLY A 56 3.53 6.20 -3.36
CA GLY A 56 4.84 6.23 -2.71
C GLY A 56 4.74 6.37 -1.19
N SER A 57 5.64 5.72 -0.45
CA SER A 57 5.76 5.88 1.00
C SER A 57 6.32 7.24 1.40
N GLY A 58 6.21 7.59 2.68
CA GLY A 58 6.59 8.91 3.21
C GLY A 58 5.43 9.90 3.33
N HIS A 59 4.20 9.44 3.04
CA HIS A 59 2.97 10.20 3.22
C HIS A 59 2.09 9.65 4.36
N GLU A 60 2.61 8.71 5.16
CA GLU A 60 1.86 8.05 6.21
C GLU A 60 1.19 9.07 7.16
N PRO A 61 -0.11 8.91 7.49
CA PRO A 61 -0.92 7.70 7.33
C PRO A 61 -1.46 7.47 5.91
N ALA A 62 -1.29 8.41 4.98
CA ALA A 62 -1.70 8.26 3.60
C ALA A 62 -0.78 7.24 2.86
N MET A 63 -1.27 6.12 2.28
CA MET A 63 -2.64 5.57 2.34
C MET A 63 -2.75 4.26 3.12
N ILE A 64 -1.66 3.77 3.73
CA ILE A 64 -1.66 2.53 4.54
C ILE A 64 -2.66 2.59 5.70
N GLY A 65 -2.91 3.78 6.24
CA GLY A 65 -3.88 4.06 7.31
C GLY A 65 -5.34 3.96 6.87
N TRP A 66 -5.59 3.87 5.57
CA TRP A 66 -6.92 3.90 4.98
C TRP A 66 -7.39 2.51 4.51
N VAL A 67 -6.57 1.48 4.72
CA VAL A 67 -6.92 0.08 4.48
C VAL A 67 -7.72 -0.44 5.67
N GLY A 68 -8.91 -0.99 5.38
CA GLY A 68 -9.78 -1.52 6.41
C GLY A 68 -11.26 -1.46 6.03
N ARG A 69 -12.13 -1.79 7.00
CA ARG A 69 -13.58 -1.76 6.79
C ARG A 69 -14.04 -0.32 6.52
N GLY A 70 -14.68 -0.13 5.37
CA GLY A 70 -15.31 1.14 4.97
C GLY A 70 -14.61 1.84 3.82
N LEU A 71 -13.34 1.51 3.54
CA LEU A 71 -12.56 2.13 2.47
C LEU A 71 -11.71 1.08 1.73
N PHE A 72 -10.39 1.21 1.68
CA PHE A 72 -9.53 0.38 0.83
C PHE A 72 -9.43 -1.07 1.32
N ASP A 73 -9.38 -2.01 0.38
CA ASP A 73 -9.08 -3.42 0.66
C ASP A 73 -7.59 -3.69 0.65
N VAL A 74 -6.87 -3.02 -0.27
CA VAL A 74 -5.43 -3.17 -0.47
C VAL A 74 -4.80 -1.81 -0.71
N ASN A 75 -3.67 -1.57 -0.08
CA ASN A 75 -2.73 -0.53 -0.47
C ASN A 75 -1.46 -1.18 -1.04
N VAL A 76 -0.90 -0.55 -2.07
CA VAL A 76 0.35 -0.97 -2.73
C VAL A 76 1.41 0.10 -2.47
N PRO A 77 2.20 -0.01 -1.38
CA PRO A 77 3.27 0.93 -1.09
C PRO A 77 4.42 0.82 -2.11
N GLY A 78 4.83 1.96 -2.66
CA GLY A 78 6.10 2.12 -3.36
C GLY A 78 7.24 2.47 -2.39
N GLN A 79 8.39 2.85 -2.94
CA GLN A 79 9.49 3.39 -2.14
C GLN A 79 9.17 4.81 -1.67
N ILE A 80 10.04 5.39 -0.84
CA ILE A 80 9.89 6.78 -0.37
C ILE A 80 9.71 7.72 -1.58
N PHE A 81 8.59 8.43 -1.61
CA PHE A 81 8.18 9.38 -2.66
C PHE A 81 8.19 8.83 -4.10
N THR A 82 8.07 7.52 -4.26
CA THR A 82 8.10 6.87 -5.57
C THR A 82 6.93 5.90 -5.72
N ALA A 83 6.11 6.08 -6.76
CA ALA A 83 4.99 5.20 -7.05
C ALA A 83 5.43 3.73 -7.20
N PRO A 84 4.59 2.74 -6.80
CA PRO A 84 4.88 1.34 -7.06
C PRO A 84 4.89 1.06 -8.57
N GLY A 85 5.75 0.15 -9.02
CA GLY A 85 5.76 -0.31 -10.41
C GLY A 85 4.49 -1.08 -10.80
N PRO A 86 4.20 -1.20 -12.11
CA PRO A 86 2.93 -1.73 -12.61
C PRO A 86 2.69 -3.19 -12.18
N SER A 87 3.72 -4.04 -12.18
CA SER A 87 3.58 -5.44 -11.74
C SER A 87 3.16 -5.56 -10.28
N LYS A 88 3.66 -4.69 -9.40
CA LYS A 88 3.28 -4.69 -7.98
C LYS A 88 1.85 -4.16 -7.79
N LEU A 89 1.46 -3.17 -8.59
CA LEU A 89 0.08 -2.67 -8.60
C LEU A 89 -0.90 -3.76 -9.08
N LEU A 90 -0.53 -4.53 -10.11
CA LEU A 90 -1.29 -5.69 -10.57
C LEU A 90 -1.47 -6.74 -9.46
N THR A 91 -0.42 -7.06 -8.69
CA THR A 91 -0.54 -7.94 -7.51
C THR A 91 -1.58 -7.41 -6.52
N GLY A 92 -1.58 -6.10 -6.27
CA GLY A 92 -2.60 -5.46 -5.43
C GLY A 92 -4.02 -5.54 -5.98
N ILE A 93 -4.18 -5.36 -7.30
CA ILE A 93 -5.48 -5.50 -7.99
C ILE A 93 -6.00 -6.93 -7.83
N ILE A 94 -5.15 -7.94 -8.05
CA ILE A 94 -5.49 -9.35 -7.87
C ILE A 94 -5.91 -9.63 -6.42
N ALA A 95 -5.15 -9.13 -5.44
CA ALA A 95 -5.45 -9.32 -4.02
C ALA A 95 -6.78 -8.68 -3.60
N ALA A 96 -7.15 -7.53 -4.19
CA ALA A 96 -8.41 -6.82 -3.94
C ALA A 96 -9.62 -7.47 -4.63
N ASN A 97 -9.42 -8.32 -5.64
CA ASN A 97 -10.52 -8.87 -6.43
C ASN A 97 -11.42 -9.79 -5.59
N ARG A 98 -12.74 -9.54 -5.64
CA ARG A 98 -13.78 -10.35 -5.00
C ARG A 98 -14.87 -10.79 -5.98
N GLY A 99 -14.60 -10.75 -7.29
CA GLY A 99 -15.49 -11.26 -8.35
C GLY A 99 -16.50 -10.26 -8.90
N ALA A 100 -16.44 -8.98 -8.49
CA ALA A 100 -17.28 -7.90 -9.02
C ALA A 100 -16.46 -6.74 -9.62
N GLY A 101 -15.21 -7.02 -10.01
CA GLY A 101 -14.27 -6.00 -10.47
C GLY A 101 -13.55 -5.27 -9.33
N VAL A 102 -12.61 -4.42 -9.71
CA VAL A 102 -11.74 -3.65 -8.81
C VAL A 102 -11.71 -2.19 -9.27
N LEU A 103 -11.96 -1.26 -8.35
CA LEU A 103 -11.70 0.15 -8.57
C LEU A 103 -10.26 0.45 -8.14
N VAL A 104 -9.45 0.87 -9.10
CA VAL A 104 -8.08 1.34 -8.87
C VAL A 104 -8.11 2.85 -8.70
N CYS A 105 -7.82 3.32 -7.48
CA CYS A 105 -7.66 4.74 -7.20
C CYS A 105 -6.22 5.16 -7.50
N VAL A 106 -6.06 6.27 -8.22
CA VAL A 106 -4.78 6.75 -8.74
C VAL A 106 -4.62 8.22 -8.35
N SER A 107 -3.51 8.56 -7.71
CA SER A 107 -3.13 9.95 -7.49
C SER A 107 -2.75 10.60 -8.83
N ASN A 108 -3.17 11.84 -9.06
CA ASN A 108 -2.87 12.54 -10.33
C ASN A 108 -1.42 13.05 -10.36
N HIS A 109 -0.49 12.12 -10.46
CA HIS A 109 0.94 12.35 -10.56
C HIS A 109 1.50 11.40 -11.65
N ALA A 110 2.45 11.89 -12.44
CA ALA A 110 2.82 11.26 -13.71
C ALA A 110 3.24 9.79 -13.57
N GLY A 111 4.03 9.46 -12.54
CA GLY A 111 4.46 8.08 -12.28
C GLY A 111 3.31 7.17 -11.86
N ASP A 112 2.40 7.68 -11.03
CA ASP A 112 1.23 6.93 -10.54
C ASP A 112 0.26 6.64 -11.68
N VAL A 113 -0.02 7.64 -12.54
CA VAL A 113 -0.87 7.47 -13.73
C VAL A 113 -0.26 6.47 -14.71
N LEU A 114 1.02 6.64 -15.07
CA LEU A 114 1.71 5.74 -16.00
C LEU A 114 1.70 4.29 -15.49
N ASN A 115 2.06 4.07 -14.22
CA ASN A 115 2.10 2.73 -13.66
C ASN A 115 0.71 2.09 -13.55
N ALA A 116 -0.33 2.89 -13.32
CA ALA A 116 -1.72 2.41 -13.33
C ALA A 116 -2.17 2.01 -14.73
N GLU A 117 -1.92 2.84 -15.75
CA GLU A 117 -2.25 2.53 -17.15
C GLU A 117 -1.54 1.27 -17.65
N MET A 118 -0.30 1.02 -17.21
CA MET A 118 0.45 -0.19 -17.56
C MET A 118 -0.02 -1.45 -16.80
N ALA A 119 -0.70 -1.30 -15.67
CA ALA A 119 -1.15 -2.42 -14.84
C ALA A 119 -2.58 -2.90 -15.18
N LEU A 120 -3.38 -2.02 -15.79
CA LEU A 120 -4.77 -2.26 -16.21
C LEU A 120 -4.83 -2.91 -17.59
#